data_AF-V4S6S7-F1
#
_entry.id   AF-V4S6S7-F1
#
_cell.length_a   1.000
_cell.length_b   1.000
_cell.length_c   1.000
_cell.angle_alpha   90.00
_cell.angle_beta   90.00
_cell.angle_gamma   90.00
#
_symmetry.space_group_name_H-M   'P 1'
#
loop_
_entity.id
_entity.type
_entity.pdbx_description
1 polymer ?
#
loop_
_entity_poly.entity_id
_entity_poly.type
_entity_poly.pdbx_seq_one_letter_code
_entity_poly.pdbx_strand_id
1 'polypeptide(L)'
;MTSMEKQAEYDVRIKVHDLYLIILWDTSYFAPRPEDKRICGRRVAENLFSLEAFASNPKPEHRIAQALAEKLRPELAKQIKDVEEKLKASLIQVNQELADPLIKAVDVSLPEGNTYELKIDKGRGTPLVNSFIRLFVLADQITASLKELHYRGALTKGEYKKREDQYAKPLRKVMHELNLIIKRYHQQRKAILAK
;
A
#
# COMPACT_ATOMS: atom_id res chain seq x y z
N MET A 1 1.86 -39.16 -1.10
CA MET A 1 1.48 -37.97 -0.31
C MET A 1 2.64 -36.99 -0.39
N THR A 2 2.65 -36.16 -1.42
CA THR A 2 3.78 -35.33 -1.85
C THR A 2 3.50 -33.87 -1.57
N SER A 3 4.53 -33.19 -1.07
CA SER A 3 4.62 -31.73 -0.91
C SER A 3 3.64 -31.10 0.09
N MET A 4 4.01 -31.15 1.38
CA MET A 4 3.70 -30.02 2.25
C MET A 4 4.42 -28.81 1.65
N GLU A 5 3.67 -27.98 0.91
CA GLU A 5 4.09 -26.63 0.58
C GLU A 5 4.55 -25.98 1.89
N LYS A 6 5.86 -25.73 2.02
CA LYS A 6 6.38 -24.91 3.11
C LYS A 6 5.57 -23.62 3.08
N GLN A 7 4.66 -23.43 4.03
CA GLN A 7 3.94 -22.17 4.18
C GLN A 7 5.00 -21.09 4.27
N ALA A 8 5.08 -20.24 3.24
CA ALA A 8 5.99 -19.12 3.25
C ALA A 8 5.72 -18.30 4.51
N GLU A 9 6.75 -18.06 5.32
CA GLU A 9 6.59 -17.27 6.53
C GLU A 9 6.49 -15.78 6.17
N TYR A 10 5.56 -15.06 6.80
CA TYR A 10 5.29 -13.65 6.54
C TYR A 10 5.13 -12.88 7.84
N ASP A 11 5.54 -11.62 7.84
CA ASP A 11 5.26 -10.71 8.97
C ASP A 11 3.85 -10.12 8.84
N VAL A 12 3.42 -9.85 7.60
CA VAL A 12 2.12 -9.24 7.31
C VAL A 12 1.47 -9.96 6.15
N ARG A 13 0.21 -10.36 6.36
CA ARG A 13 -0.70 -10.83 5.32
C ARG A 13 -1.97 -10.02 5.39
N ILE A 14 -2.34 -9.40 4.28
CA ILE A 14 -3.56 -8.62 4.17
C ILE A 14 -4.41 -9.19 3.06
N LYS A 15 -5.71 -9.28 3.32
CA LYS A 15 -6.70 -9.62 2.31
C LYS A 15 -7.32 -8.34 1.77
N VAL A 16 -7.31 -8.19 0.45
CA VAL A 16 -8.01 -7.12 -0.27
C VAL A 16 -9.05 -7.75 -1.19
N HIS A 17 -10.07 -6.98 -1.54
CA HIS A 17 -11.22 -7.43 -2.34
C HIS A 17 -11.21 -6.83 -3.74
N ASP A 18 -10.35 -5.84 -3.98
CA ASP A 18 -10.22 -5.16 -5.26
C ASP A 18 -9.03 -5.66 -6.09
N LEU A 19 -9.32 -6.02 -7.36
CA LEU A 19 -8.33 -6.51 -8.32
C LEU A 19 -7.31 -5.45 -8.71
N TYR A 20 -7.71 -4.18 -8.73
CA TYR A 20 -6.82 -3.10 -9.07
C TYR A 20 -5.80 -2.85 -7.95
N LEU A 21 -6.20 -2.98 -6.68
CA LEU A 21 -5.28 -2.89 -5.54
C LEU A 21 -4.23 -3.99 -5.53
N ILE A 22 -4.57 -5.23 -5.92
CA ILE A 22 -3.57 -6.30 -6.03
C ILE A 22 -2.57 -6.02 -7.16
N ILE A 23 -3.02 -5.49 -8.30
CA ILE A 23 -2.13 -5.11 -9.41
C ILE A 23 -1.26 -3.90 -9.04
N LEU A 24 -1.81 -2.96 -8.27
CA LEU A 24 -1.07 -1.81 -7.75
C LEU A 24 0.00 -2.24 -6.73
N TRP A 25 -0.30 -3.28 -5.94
CA TRP A 25 0.63 -3.88 -5.00
C TRP A 25 1.75 -4.64 -5.69
N ASP A 26 1.41 -5.58 -6.58
CA ASP A 26 2.36 -6.44 -7.28
C ASP A 26 1.99 -6.55 -8.77
N THR A 27 2.76 -5.86 -9.61
CA THR A 27 2.56 -5.88 -11.07
C THR A 27 2.84 -7.24 -11.70
N SER A 28 3.46 -8.16 -10.95
CA SER A 28 3.76 -9.54 -11.36
C SER A 28 2.80 -10.57 -10.76
N TYR A 29 1.72 -10.15 -10.09
CA TYR A 29 0.81 -11.06 -9.37
C TYR A 29 0.24 -12.19 -10.25
N PHE A 30 -0.24 -11.87 -11.46
CA PHE A 30 -0.84 -12.86 -12.36
C PHE A 30 0.18 -13.55 -13.28
N ALA A 31 1.25 -12.85 -13.63
CA ALA A 31 2.29 -13.35 -14.51
C ALA A 31 3.61 -12.70 -14.12
N PRO A 32 4.69 -13.47 -13.88
CA PRO A 32 6.01 -12.91 -13.62
C PRO A 32 6.44 -11.98 -14.74
N ARG A 33 6.74 -10.71 -14.41
CA ARG A 33 7.27 -9.74 -15.36
C ARG A 33 8.58 -9.17 -14.81
N PRO A 34 9.68 -9.94 -14.85
CA PRO A 34 10.95 -9.54 -14.22
C PRO A 34 11.51 -8.22 -14.77
N GLU A 35 11.16 -7.86 -16.00
CA GLU A 35 11.59 -6.60 -16.63
C GLU A 35 10.68 -5.41 -16.35
N ASP A 36 9.56 -5.61 -15.64
CA ASP A 36 8.61 -4.53 -15.37
C ASP A 36 9.20 -3.52 -14.38
N LYS A 37 9.47 -2.32 -14.88
CA LYS A 37 10.02 -1.21 -14.10
C LYS A 37 8.92 -0.32 -13.51
N ARG A 38 7.64 -0.67 -13.67
CA ARG A 38 6.54 0.07 -13.06
C ARG A 38 6.68 0.08 -11.54
N ILE A 39 6.25 1.18 -10.94
CA ILE A 39 6.25 1.34 -9.49
C ILE A 39 5.06 0.56 -8.95
N CYS A 40 5.32 -0.34 -8.00
CA CYS A 40 4.31 -1.14 -7.33
C CYS A 40 4.52 -1.11 -5.81
N GLY A 41 3.46 -1.42 -5.06
CA GLY A 41 3.46 -1.36 -3.59
C GLY A 41 4.54 -2.24 -2.97
N ARG A 42 4.70 -3.48 -3.46
CA ARG A 42 5.73 -4.41 -3.02
C ARG A 42 7.14 -3.82 -3.12
N ARG A 43 7.48 -3.21 -4.26
CA ARG A 43 8.80 -2.59 -4.47
C ARG A 43 9.03 -1.39 -3.54
N VAL A 44 8.00 -0.59 -3.29
CA VAL A 44 8.07 0.53 -2.33
C VAL A 44 8.30 -0.01 -0.93
N ALA A 45 7.58 -1.07 -0.52
CA ALA A 45 7.75 -1.71 0.78
C ALA A 45 9.16 -2.29 0.97
N GLU A 46 9.69 -2.99 -0.03
CA GLU A 46 11.07 -3.52 -0.01
C GLU A 46 12.12 -2.40 0.13
N ASN A 47 11.91 -1.29 -0.57
CA ASN A 47 12.77 -0.12 -0.50
C ASN A 47 12.69 0.60 0.86
N LEU A 48 11.48 0.72 1.44
CA LEU A 48 11.27 1.25 2.78
C LEU A 48 11.98 0.38 3.83
N PHE A 49 11.83 -0.94 3.72
CA PHE A 49 12.54 -1.90 4.56
C PHE A 49 14.06 -1.72 4.46
N SER A 50 14.60 -1.59 3.25
CA SER A 50 16.04 -1.38 3.05
C SER A 50 16.52 -0.13 3.79
N LEU A 51 15.79 0.99 3.68
CA LEU A 51 16.12 2.22 4.39
C LEU A 51 16.06 2.03 5.90
N GLU A 52 15.05 1.36 6.43
CA GLU A 52 14.92 1.06 7.86
C GLU A 52 16.07 0.17 8.37
N ALA A 53 16.50 -0.80 7.57
CA ALA A 53 17.64 -1.65 7.89
C ALA A 53 18.94 -0.83 7.98
N PHE A 54 19.17 0.14 7.07
CA PHE A 54 20.34 1.02 7.18
C PHE A 54 20.25 1.98 8.38
N ALA A 55 19.07 2.51 8.68
CA ALA A 55 18.85 3.40 9.82
C ALA A 55 18.98 2.68 11.18
N SER A 56 18.99 1.34 11.21
CA SER A 56 19.14 0.53 12.43
C SER A 56 20.44 -0.25 12.48
N ASN A 57 21.32 -0.10 11.49
CA ASN A 57 22.56 -0.85 11.40
C ASN A 57 23.73 -0.04 12.01
N PRO A 58 24.30 -0.47 13.15
CA PRO A 58 25.33 0.28 13.86
C PRO A 58 26.74 0.10 13.29
N LYS A 59 26.90 -0.64 12.18
CA LYS A 59 28.20 -0.95 11.61
C LYS A 59 28.93 0.33 11.14
N PRO A 60 30.20 0.55 11.52
CA PRO A 60 30.96 1.73 11.15
C PRO A 60 31.04 1.99 9.64
N GLU A 61 31.15 0.92 8.83
CA GLU A 61 31.16 1.01 7.37
C GLU A 61 29.86 1.56 6.75
N HIS A 62 28.79 1.67 7.54
CA HIS A 62 27.51 2.21 7.12
C HIS A 62 27.15 3.53 7.78
N ARG A 63 28.03 4.15 8.56
CA ARG A 63 27.73 5.36 9.35
C ARG A 63 27.12 6.50 8.54
N ILE A 64 27.61 6.76 7.33
CA ILE A 64 27.03 7.80 6.45
C ILE A 64 25.66 7.38 5.93
N ALA A 65 25.51 6.11 5.51
CA ALA A 65 24.24 5.56 5.04
C ALA A 65 23.17 5.54 6.13
N GLN A 66 23.58 5.27 7.37
CA GLN A 66 22.77 5.30 8.58
C GLN A 66 22.31 6.74 8.86
N ALA A 67 23.22 7.71 8.93
CA ALA A 67 22.88 9.11 9.20
C ALA A 67 21.89 9.68 8.17
N LEU A 68 22.07 9.35 6.88
CA LEU A 68 21.13 9.72 5.82
C LEU A 68 19.77 9.06 6.01
N ALA A 69 19.73 7.77 6.35
CA ALA A 69 18.50 7.03 6.55
C ALA A 69 17.74 7.49 7.81
N GLU A 70 18.44 7.77 8.91
CA GLU A 70 17.88 8.35 10.14
C GLU A 70 17.24 9.71 9.89
N LYS A 71 17.83 10.54 9.02
CA LYS A 71 17.25 11.83 8.64
C LYS A 71 16.00 11.68 7.77
N LEU A 72 15.97 10.73 6.84
CA LEU A 72 14.85 10.52 5.92
C LEU A 72 13.67 9.78 6.56
N ARG A 73 13.92 8.86 7.50
CA ARG A 73 12.89 8.07 8.18
C ARG A 73 11.71 8.91 8.71
N PRO A 74 11.90 10.02 9.47
CA PRO A 74 10.79 10.83 9.96
C PRO A 74 10.02 11.55 8.83
N GLU A 75 10.71 11.95 7.76
CA GLU A 75 10.06 12.59 6.60
C GLU A 75 9.14 11.59 5.86
N LEU A 76 9.63 10.37 5.62
CA LEU A 76 8.84 9.30 4.99
C LEU A 76 7.65 8.91 5.87
N ALA A 77 7.87 8.80 7.19
CA ALA A 77 6.81 8.49 8.14
C ALA A 77 5.71 9.57 8.14
N LYS A 78 6.11 10.85 8.10
CA LYS A 78 5.17 11.97 8.00
C LYS A 78 4.37 11.92 6.70
N GLN A 79 5.01 11.70 5.55
CA GLN A 79 4.28 11.60 4.26
C GLN A 79 3.27 10.46 4.24
N ILE A 80 3.64 9.28 4.78
CA ILE A 80 2.74 8.15 4.93
C ILE A 80 1.57 8.52 5.85
N LYS A 81 1.85 9.20 6.97
CA LYS A 81 0.84 9.62 7.94
C LYS A 81 -0.16 10.62 7.36
N ASP A 82 0.33 11.63 6.65
CA ASP A 82 -0.50 12.66 6.00
C ASP A 82 -1.46 12.02 4.98
N VAL A 83 -1.04 10.95 4.30
CA VAL A 83 -1.88 10.21 3.37
C VAL A 83 -2.85 9.27 4.09
N GLU A 84 -2.42 8.64 5.18
CA GLU A 84 -3.31 7.86 6.05
C GLU A 84 -4.49 8.70 6.51
N GLU A 85 -4.25 9.94 6.94
CA GLU A 85 -5.30 10.86 7.40
C GLU A 85 -6.26 11.26 6.27
N LYS A 86 -5.75 11.51 5.07
CA LYS A 86 -6.59 11.79 3.88
C LYS A 86 -7.48 10.61 3.50
N LEU A 87 -6.93 9.40 3.53
CA LEU A 87 -7.70 8.19 3.24
C LEU A 87 -8.73 7.91 4.34
N LYS A 88 -8.38 8.11 5.62
CA LYS A 88 -9.33 8.02 6.73
C LYS A 88 -10.48 9.01 6.59
N ALA A 89 -10.20 10.27 6.26
CA ALA A 89 -11.24 11.26 6.02
C ALA A 89 -12.17 10.84 4.86
N SER A 90 -11.59 10.30 3.79
CA SER A 90 -12.36 9.78 2.64
C SER A 90 -13.24 8.59 3.06
N LEU A 91 -12.71 7.65 3.84
CA LEU A 91 -13.46 6.51 4.36
C LEU A 91 -14.61 6.95 5.27
N ILE A 92 -14.37 7.92 6.15
CA ILE A 92 -15.42 8.50 7.01
C ILE A 92 -16.55 9.07 6.15
N GLN A 93 -16.21 9.85 5.11
CA GLN A 93 -17.20 10.43 4.20
C GLN A 93 -18.05 9.35 3.54
N VAL A 94 -17.43 8.32 2.95
CA VAL A 94 -18.16 7.25 2.25
C VAL A 94 -19.01 6.43 3.24
N ASN A 95 -18.51 6.18 4.46
CA ASN A 95 -19.27 5.46 5.48
C ASN A 95 -20.44 6.28 6.03
N GLN A 96 -20.36 7.61 6.04
CA GLN A 96 -21.49 8.47 6.37
C GLN A 96 -22.59 8.37 5.30
N GLU A 97 -22.23 8.31 4.02
CA GLU A 97 -23.19 8.06 2.94
C GLU A 97 -23.84 6.67 3.10
N LEU A 98 -23.06 5.62 3.37
CA LEU A 98 -23.61 4.28 3.64
C LEU A 98 -24.51 4.23 4.88
N ALA A 99 -24.33 5.16 5.83
CA ALA A 99 -25.14 5.21 7.03
C ALA A 99 -26.54 5.80 6.79
N ASP A 100 -26.80 6.40 5.63
CA ASP A 100 -28.08 6.99 5.25
C ASP A 100 -29.23 5.96 5.37
N PRO A 101 -30.33 6.29 6.08
CA PRO A 101 -31.47 5.39 6.24
C PRO A 101 -32.08 4.90 4.92
N LEU A 102 -32.12 5.74 3.88
CA LEU A 102 -32.65 5.37 2.57
C LEU A 102 -31.76 4.33 1.88
N ILE A 103 -30.44 4.50 1.98
CA ILE A 103 -29.46 3.55 1.45
C ILE A 103 -29.52 2.21 2.22
N LYS A 104 -29.72 2.28 3.53
CA LYS A 104 -29.88 1.09 4.37
C LYS A 104 -31.18 0.34 4.14
N ALA A 105 -32.25 1.03 3.73
CA ALA A 105 -33.54 0.41 3.44
C ALA A 105 -33.50 -0.48 2.18
N VAL A 106 -32.52 -0.29 1.30
CA VAL A 106 -32.32 -1.15 0.13
C VAL A 106 -31.45 -2.34 0.52
N ASP A 107 -32.09 -3.52 0.61
CA ASP A 107 -31.39 -4.78 0.79
C ASP A 107 -30.95 -5.33 -0.57
N VAL A 108 -29.64 -5.58 -0.73
CA VAL A 108 -29.05 -6.08 -1.97
C VAL A 108 -28.11 -7.23 -1.67
N SER A 109 -28.25 -8.30 -2.43
CA SER A 109 -27.26 -9.38 -2.42
C SER A 109 -26.01 -8.89 -3.15
N LEU A 110 -24.95 -8.59 -2.39
CA LEU A 110 -23.64 -8.30 -2.95
C LEU A 110 -23.08 -9.58 -3.59
N PRO A 111 -22.47 -9.49 -4.79
CA PRO A 111 -21.81 -10.66 -5.38
C PRO A 111 -20.68 -11.14 -4.48
N GLU A 112 -20.45 -12.45 -4.46
CA GLU A 112 -19.32 -13.04 -3.74
C GLU A 112 -18.01 -12.33 -4.12
N GLY A 113 -17.34 -11.80 -3.10
CA GLY A 113 -16.08 -11.09 -3.27
C GLY A 113 -14.94 -12.08 -3.43
N ASN A 114 -14.13 -11.90 -4.47
CA ASN A 114 -12.80 -12.51 -4.50
C ASN A 114 -11.93 -11.85 -3.44
N THR A 115 -11.11 -12.64 -2.75
CA THR A 115 -10.09 -12.14 -1.83
C THR A 115 -8.71 -12.39 -2.43
N TYR A 116 -7.85 -11.37 -2.37
CA TYR A 116 -6.48 -11.41 -2.85
C TYR A 116 -5.53 -11.15 -1.69
N GLU A 117 -4.42 -11.87 -1.62
CA GLU A 117 -3.47 -11.74 -0.52
C GLU A 117 -2.29 -10.83 -0.89
N LEU A 118 -2.12 -9.74 -0.15
CA LEU A 118 -0.88 -8.97 -0.12
C LEU A 118 0.03 -9.57 0.95
N LYS A 119 1.28 -9.88 0.59
CA LYS A 119 2.25 -10.51 1.49
C LYS A 119 3.50 -9.66 1.63
N ILE A 120 4.02 -9.62 2.86
CA ILE A 120 5.36 -9.17 3.19
C ILE A 120 6.12 -10.33 3.79
N ASP A 121 7.28 -10.62 3.21
CA ASP A 121 8.17 -11.69 3.68
C ASP A 121 8.55 -11.48 5.14
N LYS A 122 8.73 -12.58 5.88
CA LYS A 122 9.15 -12.54 7.28
C LYS A 122 10.43 -11.73 7.49
N GLY A 123 10.48 -10.98 8.59
CA GLY A 123 11.55 -10.06 8.95
C GLY A 123 11.54 -8.71 8.22
N ARG A 124 10.53 -8.42 7.38
CA ARG A 124 10.42 -7.18 6.60
C ARG A 124 9.26 -6.27 7.03
N GLY A 125 8.43 -6.69 7.98
CA GLY A 125 7.28 -5.96 8.53
C GLY A 125 7.68 -4.91 9.56
N THR A 126 8.58 -3.99 9.21
CA THR A 126 9.01 -2.90 10.09
C THR A 126 7.91 -1.84 10.26
N PRO A 127 7.94 -0.98 11.30
CA PRO A 127 6.87 -0.02 11.55
C PRO A 127 6.54 0.91 10.38
N LEU A 128 7.54 1.37 9.61
CA LEU A 128 7.33 2.23 8.45
C LEU A 128 6.67 1.45 7.31
N VAL A 129 7.11 0.22 7.07
CA VAL A 129 6.54 -0.69 6.08
C VAL A 129 5.08 -1.00 6.41
N ASN A 130 4.78 -1.36 7.66
CA ASN A 130 3.42 -1.64 8.11
C ASN A 130 2.52 -0.40 8.01
N SER A 131 3.04 0.79 8.29
CA SER A 131 2.31 2.05 8.13
C SER A 131 1.96 2.32 6.67
N PHE A 132 2.89 2.09 5.74
CA PHE A 132 2.65 2.21 4.30
C PHE A 132 1.60 1.20 3.82
N ILE A 133 1.69 -0.04 4.28
CA ILE A 133 0.78 -1.11 3.89
C ILE A 133 -0.66 -0.85 4.36
N ARG A 134 -0.85 -0.24 5.53
CA ARG A 134 -2.18 0.17 6.01
C ARG A 134 -2.90 1.12 5.06
N LEU A 135 -2.19 1.84 4.20
CA LEU A 135 -2.82 2.67 3.17
C LEU A 135 -3.58 1.82 2.13
N PHE A 136 -3.09 0.62 1.81
CA PHE A 136 -3.79 -0.32 0.92
C PHE A 136 -5.05 -0.88 1.59
N VAL A 137 -5.02 -1.14 2.89
CA VAL A 137 -6.20 -1.56 3.67
C VAL A 137 -7.27 -0.48 3.64
N LEU A 138 -6.89 0.78 3.87
CA LEU A 138 -7.83 1.91 3.80
C LEU A 138 -8.41 2.07 2.38
N ALA A 139 -7.59 1.95 1.34
CA ALA A 139 -8.06 2.02 -0.03
C ALA A 139 -9.04 0.87 -0.38
N ASP A 140 -8.79 -0.33 0.13
CA ASP A 140 -9.67 -1.48 -0.05
C ASP A 140 -11.03 -1.25 0.62
N GLN A 141 -11.03 -0.76 1.86
CA GLN A 141 -12.26 -0.42 2.58
C GLN A 141 -13.07 0.67 1.87
N ILE A 142 -12.41 1.73 1.40
CA ILE A 142 -13.09 2.78 0.60
C ILE A 142 -13.72 2.18 -0.64
N THR A 143 -12.99 1.32 -1.36
CA THR A 143 -13.46 0.70 -2.60
C THR A 143 -14.64 -0.24 -2.35
N ALA A 144 -14.58 -1.04 -1.28
CA ALA A 144 -15.67 -1.89 -0.85
C ALA A 144 -16.92 -1.08 -0.51
N SER A 145 -16.77 0.00 0.28
CA SER A 145 -17.88 0.89 0.64
C SER A 145 -18.50 1.58 -0.58
N LEU A 146 -17.68 2.05 -1.53
CA LEU A 146 -18.17 2.63 -2.79
C LEU A 146 -18.90 1.61 -3.66
N LYS A 147 -18.39 0.37 -3.72
CA LYS A 147 -19.03 -0.72 -4.44
C LYS A 147 -20.40 -1.00 -3.83
N GLU A 148 -20.49 -1.05 -2.51
CA GLU A 148 -21.77 -1.22 -1.81
C GLU A 148 -22.76 -0.10 -2.11
N LEU A 149 -22.33 1.18 -2.08
CA LEU A 149 -23.18 2.31 -2.49
C LEU A 149 -23.69 2.15 -3.92
N HIS A 150 -22.85 1.66 -4.84
CA HIS A 150 -23.27 1.39 -6.21
C HIS A 150 -24.33 0.29 -6.29
N TYR A 151 -24.15 -0.83 -5.61
CA TYR A 151 -25.13 -1.92 -5.62
C TYR A 151 -26.46 -1.52 -4.96
N ARG A 152 -26.41 -0.68 -3.92
CA ARG A 152 -27.61 -0.12 -3.28
C ARG A 152 -28.28 0.99 -4.10
N GLY A 153 -27.78 1.30 -5.30
CA GLY A 153 -28.37 2.28 -6.21
C GLY A 153 -28.07 3.75 -5.87
N ALA A 154 -27.21 4.02 -4.88
CA ALA A 154 -26.84 5.38 -4.49
C ALA A 154 -25.83 6.03 -5.45
N LEU A 155 -25.07 5.20 -6.17
CA LEU A 155 -24.10 5.66 -7.18
C LEU A 155 -24.32 4.95 -8.50
N THR A 156 -24.24 5.71 -9.59
CA THR A 156 -24.04 5.14 -10.92
C THR A 156 -22.64 4.51 -11.02
N LYS A 157 -22.46 3.59 -11.98
CA LYS A 157 -21.14 2.99 -12.26
C LYS A 157 -20.07 4.03 -12.59
N GLY A 158 -20.45 5.12 -13.28
CA GLY A 158 -19.54 6.21 -13.63
C GLY A 158 -19.08 6.99 -12.40
N GLU A 159 -19.98 7.31 -11.47
CA GLU A 159 -19.65 7.99 -10.22
C GLU A 159 -18.79 7.12 -9.31
N TYR A 160 -19.14 5.83 -9.19
CA TYR A 160 -18.31 4.86 -8.47
C TYR A 160 -16.87 4.88 -8.99
N LYS A 161 -16.65 4.69 -10.29
CA LYS A 161 -15.29 4.66 -10.86
C LYS A 161 -14.56 5.99 -10.75
N LYS A 162 -15.26 7.11 -10.89
CA LYS A 162 -14.68 8.44 -10.69
C LYS A 162 -14.21 8.64 -9.24
N ARG A 163 -15.03 8.25 -8.25
CA ARG A 163 -14.69 8.38 -6.83
C ARG A 163 -13.59 7.39 -6.42
N GLU A 164 -13.62 6.16 -6.92
CA GLU A 164 -12.55 5.16 -6.73
C GLU A 164 -11.19 5.73 -7.18
N ASP A 165 -11.12 6.28 -8.39
CA ASP A 165 -9.90 6.88 -8.92
C ASP A 165 -9.43 8.10 -8.08
N GLN A 166 -10.39 8.96 -7.69
CA GLN A 166 -10.14 10.13 -6.85
C GLN A 166 -9.56 9.73 -5.48
N TYR A 167 -10.16 8.76 -4.79
CA TYR A 167 -9.71 8.34 -3.47
C TYR A 167 -8.45 7.47 -3.50
N ALA A 168 -8.17 6.78 -4.61
CA ALA A 168 -6.90 6.06 -4.80
C ALA A 168 -5.73 6.99 -5.20
N LYS A 169 -6.00 8.21 -5.67
CA LYS A 169 -4.97 9.16 -6.14
C LYS A 169 -3.91 9.51 -5.07
N PRO A 170 -4.24 9.79 -3.80
CA PRO A 170 -3.25 10.03 -2.75
C PRO A 170 -2.28 8.85 -2.56
N LEU A 171 -2.80 7.62 -2.57
CA LEU A 171 -1.98 6.40 -2.45
C LEU A 171 -0.98 6.29 -3.61
N ARG A 172 -1.45 6.44 -4.86
CA ARG A 172 -0.56 6.40 -6.04
C ARG A 172 0.51 7.49 -5.99
N LYS A 173 0.11 8.71 -5.59
CA LYS A 173 1.03 9.84 -5.48
C LYS A 173 2.14 9.55 -4.46
N VAL A 174 1.80 9.09 -3.26
CA VAL A 174 2.80 8.81 -2.22
C VAL A 174 3.69 7.63 -2.61
N MET A 175 3.16 6.59 -3.27
CA MET A 175 3.98 5.51 -3.81
C MET A 175 5.07 6.03 -4.76
N HIS A 176 4.72 6.98 -5.63
CA HIS A 176 5.67 7.59 -6.55
C HIS A 176 6.71 8.44 -5.80
N GLU A 177 6.26 9.29 -4.88
CA GLU A 177 7.12 10.17 -4.08
C GLU A 177 8.11 9.38 -3.21
N LEU A 178 7.63 8.38 -2.46
CA LEU A 178 8.47 7.49 -1.65
C LEU A 178 9.49 6.77 -2.54
N ASN A 179 9.07 6.22 -3.68
CA ASN A 179 9.98 5.55 -4.61
C ASN A 179 11.09 6.48 -5.11
N LEU A 180 10.76 7.74 -5.43
CA LEU A 180 11.76 8.73 -5.85
C LEU A 180 12.73 9.09 -4.73
N ILE A 181 12.24 9.34 -3.52
CA ILE A 181 13.08 9.68 -2.36
C ILE A 181 14.04 8.53 -2.05
N ILE A 182 13.54 7.29 -1.98
CA ILE A 182 14.37 6.13 -1.64
C ILE A 182 15.37 5.82 -2.77
N LYS A 183 14.98 6.00 -4.04
CA LYS A 183 15.91 5.86 -5.17
C LYS A 183 17.05 6.89 -5.07
N ARG A 184 16.74 8.15 -4.76
CA ARG A 184 17.76 9.20 -4.55
C ARG A 184 18.68 8.86 -3.38
N TYR A 185 18.12 8.37 -2.27
CA TYR A 185 18.90 7.87 -1.14
C TYR A 185 19.90 6.79 -1.56
N HIS A 186 19.45 5.75 -2.28
CA HIS A 186 20.34 4.68 -2.73
C HIS A 186 21.41 5.15 -3.72
N GLN A 187 21.07 6.12 -4.59
CA GLN A 187 22.04 6.74 -5.51
C GLN A 187 23.12 7.52 -4.75
N GLN A 188 22.71 8.39 -3.80
CA GLN A 188 23.64 9.16 -2.97
C GLN A 188 24.54 8.24 -2.14
N ARG A 189 23.96 7.22 -1.50
CA ARG A 189 24.73 6.22 -0.74
C ARG A 189 25.80 5.55 -1.60
N LYS A 190 25.45 5.08 -2.80
CA LYS A 190 26.40 4.43 -3.71
C LYS A 190 27.49 5.39 -4.20
N ALA A 191 27.13 6.64 -4.50
CA ALA A 191 28.09 7.65 -4.95
C ALA A 191 29.10 8.03 -3.87
N ILE A 192 28.69 8.02 -2.60
CA ILE A 192 29.58 8.28 -1.47
C ILE A 192 30.53 7.10 -1.23
N LEU A 193 30.03 5.87 -1.32
CA LEU A 193 30.84 4.66 -1.11
C LEU A 193 31.82 4.35 -2.26
N ALA A 194 31.61 4.95 -3.42
CA ALA A 194 32.50 4.80 -4.59
C ALA A 194 33.67 5.81 -4.60
N LYS A 195 33.69 6.74 -3.65
CA LYS A 195 34.78 7.71 -3.43
C LYS A 195 35.62 7.27 -2.24
#